data_AF-A0A2E7CWR4-F1
#
_entry.id   AF-A0A2E7CWR4-F1
#
_cell.length_a   1.000
_cell.length_b   1.000
_cell.length_c   1.000
_cell.angle_alpha   90.00
_cell.angle_beta   90.00
_cell.angle_gamma   90.00
#
_symmetry.space_group_name_H-M   'P 1'
#
loop_
_entity.id
_entity.type
_entity.pdbx_description
1 polymer ?
#
loop_
_entity_poly.entity_id
_entity_poly.type
_entity_poly.pdbx_seq_one_letter_code
_entity_poly.pdbx_strand_id
1 'polypeptide(L)'
;MLVKKIKDSIYKLDLNDESLVTIDESGKSIAYFATEANIAIDRKVIEELKKTSKILGKRDIRICLHNSRDSSLHSMINLIYKKEKHVPHKHIEKSECYHMIEGQMKITTFDEKGKIVDVCILDRNDTFVFRIGKDTFHTTIPETELVIFHETRPGPFPPNGDSVYIN
;
A
#
# COMPACT_ATOMS: atom_id res chain seq x y z
N MET A 1 33.29 0.61 -28.26
CA MET A 1 32.24 1.55 -27.80
C MET A 1 32.18 1.44 -26.27
N LEU A 2 32.69 2.44 -25.53
CA LEU A 2 32.64 2.41 -24.06
C LEU A 2 31.19 2.64 -23.62
N VAL A 3 30.57 1.61 -23.04
CA VAL A 3 29.29 1.77 -22.33
C VAL A 3 29.58 2.59 -21.09
N LYS A 4 29.17 3.86 -21.10
CA LYS A 4 29.25 4.75 -19.93
C LYS A 4 28.38 4.10 -18.84
N LYS A 5 28.98 3.61 -17.76
CA LYS A 5 28.22 3.09 -16.61
C LYS A 5 27.31 4.19 -16.10
N ILE A 6 26.00 3.99 -16.20
CA ILE A 6 25.01 4.87 -15.59
C ILE A 6 25.19 4.78 -14.08
N LYS A 7 25.49 5.91 -13.43
CA LYS A 7 25.57 5.98 -11.96
C LYS A 7 24.15 6.10 -11.42
N ASP A 8 23.75 5.20 -10.52
CA ASP A 8 22.52 5.39 -9.75
C ASP A 8 22.67 6.67 -8.94
N SER A 9 21.88 7.67 -9.32
CA SER A 9 21.86 9.02 -8.73
C SER A 9 20.50 9.33 -8.13
N ILE A 10 19.57 8.36 -8.15
CA ILE A 10 18.23 8.55 -7.63
C ILE A 10 18.28 8.50 -6.12
N TYR A 11 17.69 9.52 -5.51
CA TYR A 11 17.55 9.65 -4.08
C TYR A 11 16.73 8.49 -3.50
N LYS A 12 17.25 7.84 -2.45
CA LYS A 12 16.56 6.76 -1.73
C LYS A 12 16.00 7.35 -0.44
N LEU A 13 14.76 7.00 -0.11
CA LEU A 13 14.16 7.41 1.15
C LEU A 13 14.95 6.82 2.34
N ASP A 14 14.92 7.49 3.50
CA ASP A 14 15.32 6.91 4.78
C ASP A 14 14.23 7.24 5.80
N LEU A 15 13.60 6.21 6.38
CA LEU A 15 12.50 6.43 7.35
C LEU A 15 12.98 6.98 8.69
N ASN A 16 14.29 6.94 8.96
CA ASN A 16 14.88 7.41 10.21
C ASN A 16 15.39 8.85 10.11
N ASP A 17 15.33 9.45 8.92
CA ASP A 17 15.68 10.86 8.70
C ASP A 17 14.41 11.70 8.71
N GLU A 18 14.17 12.42 9.80
CA GLU A 18 13.00 13.27 10.00
C GLU A 18 12.87 14.40 8.97
N SER A 19 13.94 14.75 8.26
CA SER A 19 13.87 15.72 7.16
C SER A 19 13.21 15.15 5.90
N LEU A 20 13.13 13.82 5.78
CA LEU A 20 12.66 13.13 4.58
C LEU A 20 11.24 12.59 4.69
N VAL A 21 10.72 12.52 5.92
CA VAL A 21 9.40 11.97 6.19
C VAL A 21 8.61 12.86 7.15
N THR A 22 7.36 13.12 6.80
CA THR A 22 6.37 13.67 7.73
C THR A 22 5.47 12.55 8.23
N ILE A 23 5.30 12.42 9.54
CA ILE A 23 4.46 11.39 10.15
C ILE A 23 3.04 11.92 10.36
N ASP A 24 2.05 11.17 9.90
CA ASP A 24 0.62 11.43 10.09
C ASP A 24 -0.06 10.21 10.73
N GLU A 25 -0.53 10.39 11.97
CA GLU A 25 -1.24 9.37 12.75
C GLU A 25 -2.77 9.52 12.72
N SER A 26 -3.30 10.51 11.99
CA SER A 26 -4.75 10.79 11.94
C SER A 26 -5.56 9.73 11.16
N GLY A 27 -4.88 8.89 10.37
CA GLY A 27 -5.50 7.88 9.52
C GLY A 27 -5.72 6.52 10.21
N LYS A 28 -6.25 5.55 9.44
CA LYS A 28 -6.43 4.15 9.89
C LYS A 28 -5.11 3.45 10.23
N SER A 29 -4.03 3.84 9.56
CA SER A 29 -2.65 3.41 9.82
C SER A 29 -1.72 4.61 9.83
N ILE A 30 -0.63 4.51 10.58
CA ILE A 30 0.42 5.55 10.65
C ILE A 30 1.03 5.69 9.26
N ALA A 31 1.07 6.92 8.75
CA ALA A 31 1.57 7.23 7.42
C ALA A 31 2.86 8.06 7.50
N TYR A 32 3.86 7.62 6.76
CA TYR A 32 5.13 8.33 6.55
C TYR A 32 5.08 8.96 5.15
N PHE A 33 4.83 10.27 5.07
CA PHE A 33 4.80 11.01 3.81
C PHE A 33 6.20 11.41 3.39
N ALA A 34 6.62 11.02 2.19
CA ALA A 34 7.86 11.52 1.60
C ALA A 34 7.79 13.04 1.42
N THR A 35 8.83 13.76 1.85
CA THR A 35 8.91 15.22 1.68
C THR A 35 9.40 15.61 0.28
N GLU A 36 10.24 14.76 -0.32
CA GLU A 36 10.80 14.95 -1.65
C GLU A 36 9.86 14.47 -2.77
N ALA A 37 9.87 15.18 -3.91
CA ALA A 37 9.01 14.85 -5.05
C ALA A 37 9.46 13.59 -5.82
N ASN A 38 10.77 13.33 -5.87
CA ASN A 38 11.36 12.19 -6.55
C ASN A 38 12.04 11.29 -5.53
N ILE A 39 11.42 10.15 -5.25
CA ILE A 39 11.95 9.16 -4.31
C ILE A 39 12.04 7.79 -4.96
N ALA A 40 12.93 6.96 -4.43
CA ALA A 40 12.95 5.53 -4.75
C ALA A 40 12.88 4.71 -3.47
N ILE A 41 12.17 3.59 -3.58
CA ILE A 41 12.01 2.60 -2.52
C ILE A 41 12.89 1.41 -2.90
N ASP A 42 13.90 1.15 -2.10
CA ASP A 42 14.78 0.00 -2.25
C ASP A 42 14.59 -0.99 -1.09
N ARG A 43 15.40 -2.04 -1.07
CA ARG A 43 15.34 -3.04 0.00
C ARG A 43 15.66 -2.47 1.38
N LYS A 44 16.54 -1.47 1.50
CA LYS A 44 16.86 -0.84 2.78
C LYS A 44 15.61 -0.17 3.36
N VAL A 45 14.88 0.56 2.53
CA VAL A 45 13.62 1.22 2.90
C VAL A 45 12.56 0.21 3.36
N ILE A 46 12.43 -0.93 2.67
CA ILE A 46 11.50 -1.99 3.08
C ILE A 46 11.88 -2.59 4.44
N GLU A 47 13.16 -2.81 4.70
CA GLU A 47 13.63 -3.31 5.99
C GLU A 47 13.48 -2.27 7.12
N GLU A 48 13.64 -0.98 6.82
CA GLU A 48 13.31 0.11 7.76
C GLU A 48 11.83 0.11 8.10
N LEU A 49 10.94 0.01 7.10
CA LEU A 49 9.49 -0.07 7.30
C LEU A 49 9.13 -1.21 8.26
N LYS A 50 9.70 -2.41 8.05
CA LYS A 50 9.49 -3.58 8.93
C LYS A 50 9.98 -3.33 10.35
N LYS A 51 11.15 -2.72 10.52
CA LYS A 51 11.72 -2.40 11.84
C LYS A 51 10.86 -1.37 12.58
N THR A 52 10.47 -0.29 11.89
CA THR A 52 9.60 0.77 12.42
C THR A 52 8.28 0.18 12.90
N SER A 53 7.63 -0.62 12.05
CA SER A 53 6.40 -1.31 12.40
C SER A 53 6.53 -2.22 13.63
N LYS A 54 7.65 -2.97 13.74
CA LYS A 54 7.94 -3.83 14.89
C LYS A 54 8.13 -3.03 16.18
N ILE A 55 8.86 -1.91 16.13
CA ILE A 55 9.07 -1.01 17.28
C ILE A 55 7.73 -0.43 17.77
N LEU A 56 6.82 -0.14 16.84
CA LEU A 56 5.47 0.34 17.12
C LEU A 56 4.50 -0.76 17.62
N GLY A 57 4.99 -1.98 17.85
CA GLY A 57 4.20 -3.10 18.36
C GLY A 57 3.47 -3.90 17.28
N LYS A 58 4.12 -4.12 16.12
CA LYS A 58 3.53 -4.80 14.95
C LYS A 58 2.27 -4.10 14.43
N ARG A 59 2.36 -2.78 14.24
CA ARG A 59 1.27 -1.98 13.68
C ARG A 59 1.34 -1.94 12.16
N ASP A 60 0.18 -1.95 11.52
CA ASP A 60 0.08 -1.60 10.10
C ASP A 60 0.54 -0.15 9.93
N ILE A 61 1.45 0.06 8.99
CA ILE A 61 1.98 1.38 8.66
C ILE A 61 2.17 1.48 7.15
N ARG A 62 2.23 2.70 6.64
CA ARG A 62 2.45 2.93 5.21
C ARG A 62 3.42 4.06 4.94
N ILE A 63 4.10 3.99 3.80
CA ILE A 63 4.84 5.11 3.23
C ILE A 63 3.97 5.71 2.12
N CYS A 64 3.66 7.00 2.21
CA CYS A 64 3.03 7.75 1.13
C CYS A 64 4.12 8.34 0.24
N LEU A 65 4.19 7.89 -1.02
CA LEU A 65 5.13 8.38 -2.04
C LEU A 65 4.75 9.75 -2.61
N HIS A 66 3.53 10.18 -2.31
CA HIS A 66 2.99 11.51 -2.60
C HIS A 66 3.18 12.38 -1.36
N ASN A 67 3.43 13.68 -1.53
CA ASN A 67 3.86 14.56 -0.44
C ASN A 67 2.72 15.19 0.39
N SER A 68 1.46 15.05 -0.05
CA SER A 68 0.30 15.62 0.64
C SER A 68 -0.97 14.81 0.42
N ARG A 69 -1.83 14.77 1.44
CA ARG A 69 -3.17 14.16 1.40
C ARG A 69 -4.05 14.71 0.28
N ASP A 70 -3.77 15.93 -0.17
CA ASP A 70 -4.50 16.61 -1.25
C ASP A 70 -4.08 16.17 -2.67
N SER A 71 -3.08 15.28 -2.77
CA SER A 71 -2.60 14.77 -4.06
C SER A 71 -3.71 14.04 -4.82
N SER A 72 -3.79 14.26 -6.14
CA SER A 72 -4.76 13.61 -7.02
C SER A 72 -4.46 12.12 -7.25
N LEU A 73 -3.23 11.68 -7.03
CA LEU A 73 -2.82 10.29 -7.04
C LEU A 73 -2.19 9.95 -5.70
N HIS A 74 -2.74 8.95 -5.02
CA HIS A 74 -2.12 8.37 -3.83
C HIS A 74 -1.39 7.11 -4.25
N SER A 75 -0.07 7.13 -4.04
CA SER A 75 0.84 6.01 -4.26
C SER A 75 1.47 5.67 -2.92
N MET A 76 1.33 4.43 -2.47
CA MET A 76 1.61 4.03 -1.09
C MET A 76 2.33 2.67 -1.03
N ILE A 77 3.31 2.52 -0.14
CA ILE A 77 3.87 1.22 0.25
C ILE A 77 3.21 0.84 1.57
N ASN A 78 2.32 -0.15 1.55
CA ASN A 78 1.61 -0.62 2.73
C ASN A 78 2.30 -1.83 3.33
N LEU A 79 2.53 -1.80 4.64
CA LEU A 79 2.84 -2.99 5.46
C LEU A 79 1.61 -3.31 6.30
N ILE A 80 1.04 -4.50 6.08
CA ILE A 80 -0.18 -4.93 6.76
C ILE A 80 0.04 -6.31 7.37
N TYR A 81 -0.31 -6.47 8.64
CA TYR A 81 -0.30 -7.76 9.32
C TYR A 81 -1.59 -8.56 9.08
N LYS A 82 -1.46 -9.88 9.11
CA LYS A 82 -2.60 -10.79 9.09
C LYS A 82 -3.51 -10.53 10.28
N LYS A 83 -4.80 -10.32 10.01
CA LYS A 83 -5.87 -10.16 11.00
C LYS A 83 -6.95 -11.22 10.81
N GLU A 84 -7.68 -11.53 11.87
CA GLU A 84 -8.75 -12.52 11.81
C GLU A 84 -10.00 -12.00 11.07
N LYS A 85 -10.22 -10.69 11.10
CA LYS A 85 -11.43 -10.06 10.54
C LYS A 85 -11.07 -9.10 9.41
N HIS A 86 -11.74 -9.29 8.28
CA HIS A 86 -11.70 -8.39 7.14
C HIS A 86 -13.13 -8.24 6.61
N VAL A 87 -13.62 -7.00 6.57
CA VAL A 87 -14.96 -6.71 6.06
C VAL A 87 -14.83 -6.31 4.59
N PRO A 88 -15.54 -6.97 3.65
CA PRO A 88 -15.56 -6.55 2.26
C PRO A 88 -15.98 -5.08 2.15
N HIS A 89 -15.24 -4.33 1.33
CA HIS A 89 -15.53 -2.93 1.07
C HIS A 89 -15.34 -2.61 -0.41
N LYS A 90 -15.91 -1.50 -0.85
CA LYS A 90 -15.73 -0.96 -2.19
C LYS A 90 -15.52 0.55 -2.16
N HIS A 91 -14.98 1.05 -3.27
CA HIS A 91 -14.87 2.46 -3.56
C HIS A 91 -15.69 2.77 -4.81
N ILE A 92 -16.72 3.60 -4.68
CA ILE A 92 -17.68 3.87 -5.77
C ILE A 92 -16.97 4.47 -6.99
N GLU A 93 -16.12 5.48 -6.78
CA GLU A 93 -15.53 6.25 -7.87
C GLU A 93 -14.07 5.95 -8.19
N LYS A 94 -13.43 5.07 -7.41
CA LYS A 94 -11.97 4.91 -7.44
C LYS A 94 -11.61 3.45 -7.65
N SER A 95 -10.76 3.21 -8.66
CA SER A 95 -10.11 1.92 -8.88
C SER A 95 -8.80 1.84 -8.11
N GLU A 96 -8.38 0.63 -7.77
CA GLU A 96 -7.15 0.34 -7.04
C GLU A 96 -6.22 -0.55 -7.86
N CYS A 97 -4.92 -0.42 -7.64
CA CYS A 97 -3.93 -1.33 -8.19
C CYS A 97 -2.94 -1.71 -7.09
N TYR A 98 -2.71 -3.01 -6.94
CA TYR A 98 -1.80 -3.59 -5.96
C TYR A 98 -0.64 -4.27 -6.69
N HIS A 99 0.58 -4.07 -6.19
CA HIS A 99 1.80 -4.69 -6.69
C HIS A 99 2.59 -5.26 -5.51
N MET A 100 2.80 -6.58 -5.51
CA MET A 100 3.46 -7.28 -4.40
C MET A 100 4.95 -6.99 -4.29
N ILE A 101 5.41 -6.78 -3.06
CA ILE A 101 6.82 -6.58 -2.70
C ILE A 101 7.30 -7.72 -1.78
N GLU A 102 6.54 -8.06 -0.74
CA GLU A 102 6.87 -9.12 0.22
C GLU A 102 5.60 -9.83 0.72
N GLY A 103 5.71 -11.14 0.99
CA GLY A 103 4.62 -11.97 1.47
C GLY A 103 3.67 -12.44 0.37
N GLN A 104 2.55 -13.03 0.78
CA GLN A 104 1.48 -13.48 -0.10
C GLN A 104 0.15 -12.84 0.33
N MET A 105 -0.59 -12.27 -0.63
CA MET A 105 -1.85 -11.58 -0.37
C MET A 105 -2.99 -12.23 -1.15
N LYS A 106 -4.07 -12.59 -0.47
CA LYS A 106 -5.32 -13.02 -1.11
C LYS A 106 -6.23 -11.83 -1.35
N ILE A 107 -6.65 -11.67 -2.59
CA ILE A 107 -7.74 -10.76 -2.97
C ILE A 107 -8.97 -11.61 -3.25
N THR A 108 -10.10 -11.22 -2.68
CA THR A 108 -11.40 -11.84 -2.96
C THR A 108 -12.37 -10.76 -3.36
N THR A 109 -13.08 -10.94 -4.47
CA THR A 109 -14.15 -10.05 -4.92
C THR A 109 -15.51 -10.64 -4.56
N PHE A 110 -16.50 -9.78 -4.37
CA PHE A 110 -17.83 -10.18 -3.95
C PHE A 110 -18.89 -9.49 -4.80
N ASP A 111 -20.03 -10.15 -4.96
CA ASP A 111 -21.25 -9.51 -5.45
C ASP A 111 -21.92 -8.68 -4.35
N GLU A 112 -23.01 -7.99 -4.69
CA GLU A 112 -23.75 -7.15 -3.74
C GLU A 112 -24.39 -7.92 -2.57
N LYS A 113 -24.50 -9.26 -2.68
CA LYS A 113 -25.06 -10.14 -1.64
C LYS A 113 -23.97 -10.78 -0.78
N GLY A 114 -22.70 -10.45 -1.03
CA GLY A 114 -21.55 -11.00 -0.31
C GLY A 114 -21.14 -12.38 -0.76
N LYS A 115 -21.63 -12.85 -1.91
CA LYS A 115 -21.14 -14.09 -2.51
C LYS A 115 -19.80 -13.82 -3.18
N ILE A 116 -18.84 -14.71 -2.97
CA ILE A 116 -17.55 -14.68 -3.65
C ILE A 116 -17.75 -14.79 -5.16
N VAL A 117 -17.13 -13.87 -5.90
CA VAL A 117 -17.10 -13.87 -7.37
C VAL A 117 -15.77 -14.41 -7.86
N ASP A 118 -14.66 -13.77 -7.46
CA ASP A 118 -13.30 -14.18 -7.83
C ASP A 118 -12.39 -14.26 -6.61
N VAL A 119 -11.34 -15.09 -6.71
CA VAL A 119 -10.25 -15.17 -5.76
C VAL A 119 -8.93 -15.15 -6.52
N CYS A 120 -8.00 -14.30 -6.09
CA CYS A 120 -6.65 -14.22 -6.63
C CYS A 120 -5.63 -14.23 -5.49
N ILE A 121 -4.54 -14.98 -5.66
CA ILE A 121 -3.40 -14.98 -4.75
C ILE A 121 -2.28 -14.21 -5.43
N LEU A 122 -1.88 -13.09 -4.85
CA LEU A 122 -0.74 -12.33 -5.31
C LEU A 122 0.51 -12.78 -4.55
N ASP A 123 1.59 -12.96 -5.30
CA ASP A 123 2.92 -13.29 -4.81
C ASP A 123 3.97 -12.64 -5.70
N ARG A 124 5.10 -12.27 -5.11
CA ARG A 124 6.20 -11.58 -5.79
C ARG A 124 7.00 -12.45 -6.77
N ASN A 125 6.64 -13.72 -6.99
CA ASN A 125 7.32 -14.63 -7.92
C ASN A 125 6.39 -15.15 -9.02
N ASP A 126 5.08 -14.91 -8.95
CA ASP A 126 4.10 -15.45 -9.89
C ASP A 126 3.07 -14.38 -10.31
N THR A 127 2.15 -14.03 -9.41
CA THR A 127 1.12 -13.00 -9.67
C THR A 127 1.47 -11.70 -8.97
N PHE A 128 2.23 -10.85 -9.66
CA PHE A 128 2.81 -9.64 -9.07
C PHE A 128 1.79 -8.50 -8.88
N VAL A 129 0.86 -8.32 -9.82
CA VAL A 129 -0.02 -7.15 -9.90
C VAL A 129 -1.48 -7.55 -10.03
N PHE A 130 -2.37 -6.86 -9.31
CA PHE A 130 -3.81 -6.99 -9.47
C PHE A 130 -4.49 -5.62 -9.47
N ARG A 131 -5.45 -5.42 -10.37
CA ARG A 131 -6.24 -4.19 -10.44
C ARG A 131 -7.68 -4.46 -10.05
N ILE A 132 -8.20 -3.67 -9.11
CA ILE A 132 -9.62 -3.66 -8.75
C ILE A 132 -10.31 -2.51 -9.48
N GLY A 133 -11.42 -2.82 -10.14
CA GLY A 133 -12.26 -1.83 -10.79
C GLY A 133 -12.97 -0.92 -9.79
N LYS A 134 -13.58 0.15 -10.28
CA LYS A 134 -14.51 0.95 -9.48
C LYS A 134 -15.68 0.07 -9.02
N ASP A 135 -16.31 0.46 -7.92
CA ASP A 135 -17.58 -0.13 -7.43
C ASP A 135 -17.54 -1.66 -7.21
N THR A 136 -16.36 -2.22 -6.93
CA THR A 136 -16.16 -3.65 -6.73
C THR A 136 -15.94 -3.95 -5.24
N PHE A 137 -16.83 -4.75 -4.63
CA PHE A 137 -16.61 -5.24 -3.27
C PHE A 137 -15.43 -6.20 -3.24
N HIS A 138 -14.51 -5.97 -2.34
CA HIS A 138 -13.32 -6.80 -2.20
C HIS A 138 -12.75 -6.81 -0.78
N THR A 139 -11.91 -7.81 -0.53
CA THR A 139 -10.99 -7.85 0.61
C THR A 139 -9.57 -8.08 0.11
N THR A 140 -8.59 -7.53 0.84
CA THR A 140 -7.15 -7.74 0.64
C THR A 140 -6.59 -8.32 1.94
N ILE A 141 -6.29 -9.61 1.97
CA ILE A 141 -5.97 -10.35 3.19
C ILE A 141 -4.55 -10.94 3.09
N PRO A 142 -3.65 -10.67 4.06
CA PRO A 142 -2.38 -11.36 4.15
C PRO A 142 -2.57 -12.87 4.36
N GLU A 143 -1.93 -13.70 3.52
CA GLU A 143 -1.84 -15.15 3.75
C GLU A 143 -0.62 -15.49 4.62
N THR A 144 0.45 -14.70 4.52
CA THR A 144 1.62 -14.70 5.42
C THR A 144 1.39 -13.83 6.67
N GLU A 145 2.31 -13.85 7.66
CA GLU A 145 2.20 -13.04 8.90
C GLU A 145 1.99 -11.54 8.60
N LEU A 146 2.70 -11.04 7.58
CA LEU A 146 2.53 -9.71 7.01
C LEU A 146 2.68 -9.78 5.51
N VAL A 147 2.21 -8.73 4.84
CA VAL A 147 2.51 -8.44 3.43
C VAL A 147 3.02 -7.02 3.30
N ILE A 148 3.83 -6.80 2.27
CA ILE A 148 4.22 -5.48 1.81
C ILE A 148 3.88 -5.37 0.34
N PHE A 149 3.14 -4.34 -0.01
CA PHE A 149 2.72 -4.09 -1.39
C PHE A 149 2.68 -2.61 -1.70
N HIS A 150 2.86 -2.29 -2.96
CA HIS A 150 2.61 -0.97 -3.50
C HIS A 150 1.14 -0.87 -3.93
N GLU A 151 0.46 0.15 -3.47
CA GLU A 151 -0.91 0.47 -3.83
C GLU A 151 -0.96 1.82 -4.55
N THR A 152 -1.76 1.90 -5.61
CA THR A 152 -2.14 3.19 -6.21
C THR A 152 -3.65 3.33 -6.33
N ARG A 153 -4.15 4.53 -6.01
CA ARG A 153 -5.56 4.90 -6.12
C ARG A 153 -5.71 6.42 -6.31
N PRO A 154 -6.76 6.90 -7.00
CA PRO A 154 -7.05 8.34 -7.04
C PRO A 154 -7.24 8.93 -5.64
N GLY A 155 -6.52 10.00 -5.37
CA GLY A 155 -6.75 10.90 -4.24
C GLY A 155 -7.56 12.13 -4.66
N PRO A 156 -7.79 13.07 -3.74
CA PRO A 156 -7.56 12.94 -2.30
C PRO A 156 -8.55 11.98 -1.65
N PHE A 157 -8.23 11.51 -0.45
CA PHE A 157 -9.18 10.73 0.37
C PHE A 157 -10.07 11.69 1.17
N PRO A 158 -11.41 11.53 1.13
CA PRO A 158 -12.28 12.39 1.92
C PRO A 158 -12.04 12.16 3.43
N PRO A 159 -12.26 13.18 4.29
CA PRO A 159 -11.98 13.09 5.72
C PRO A 159 -12.65 11.90 6.42
N ASN A 160 -13.87 11.55 5.99
CA ASN A 160 -14.65 10.44 6.56
C ASN A 160 -14.40 9.09 5.87
N GLY A 161 -13.47 9.03 4.92
CA GLY A 161 -13.25 7.88 4.06
C GLY A 161 -14.33 7.73 2.97
N ASP A 162 -14.01 6.91 1.98
CA ASP A 162 -14.84 6.60 0.80
C ASP A 162 -15.12 5.09 0.66
N SER A 163 -14.90 4.33 1.73
CA SER A 163 -15.22 2.90 1.79
C SER A 163 -16.71 2.72 2.04
N VAL A 164 -17.39 1.98 1.15
CA VAL A 164 -18.72 1.42 1.39
C VAL A 164 -18.54 -0.04 1.78
N TYR A 165 -19.09 -0.44 2.92
CA TYR A 165 -19.01 -1.82 3.41
C TYR A 165 -20.23 -2.61 2.96
N ILE A 166 -20.03 -3.92 2.81
CA ILE A 166 -21.15 -4.82 2.57
C ILE A 166 -22.01 -4.92 3.83
N ASN A 167 -23.33 -4.90 3.66
CA ASN A 167 -24.30 -4.98 4.75
C ASN A 167 -24.46 -6.41 5.26
#